data_AF-A0A1Q5L167-F1
#
_entry.id   AF-A0A1Q5L167-F1
#
_cell.length_a   1.000
_cell.length_b   1.000
_cell.length_c   1.000
_cell.angle_alpha   90.00
_cell.angle_beta   90.00
_cell.angle_gamma   90.00
#
_symmetry.space_group_name_H-M   'P 1'
#
loop_
_entity.id
_entity.type
_entity.pdbx_description
1 polymer ?
#
loop_
_entity_poly.entity_id
_entity_poly.type
_entity_poly.pdbx_seq_one_letter_code
_entity_poly.pdbx_strand_id
1 'polypeptide(L)'
;MTTPIGPVVLFDDDYYMYVLQDQASAEAWWEMPDEYACGFDALARPLRMTGEPHQVTLELSGDEPAEADLRRLVVDHYQRFLQGRTPPRGSTLSEFIAGLPVESA
;
A
#
# COMPACT_ATOMS: atom_id res chain seq x y z
N MET A 1 -8.78 -8.77 -16.42
CA MET A 1 -7.82 -8.42 -15.35
C MET A 1 -8.61 -7.64 -14.32
N THR A 2 -8.52 -8.02 -13.05
CA THR A 2 -9.30 -7.39 -11.98
C THR A 2 -8.58 -6.11 -11.55
N THR A 3 -9.31 -5.00 -11.46
CA THR A 3 -8.73 -3.71 -11.04
C THR A 3 -8.48 -3.71 -9.53
N PRO A 4 -7.34 -3.17 -9.06
CA PRO A 4 -7.13 -2.83 -7.65
C PRO A 4 -8.28 -2.01 -7.08
N ILE A 5 -8.68 -2.30 -5.84
CA ILE A 5 -9.72 -1.53 -5.14
C ILE A 5 -9.05 -0.57 -4.16
N GLY A 6 -9.43 0.71 -4.25
CA GLY A 6 -8.87 1.76 -3.39
C GLY A 6 -9.42 1.75 -1.95
N PRO A 7 -8.66 2.27 -0.97
CA PRO A 7 -7.31 2.82 -1.10
C PRO A 7 -6.25 1.73 -1.33
N VAL A 8 -5.11 2.11 -1.89
CA VAL A 8 -3.92 1.24 -2.04
C VAL A 8 -2.87 1.60 -1.00
N VAL A 9 -2.21 0.58 -0.46
CA VAL A 9 -1.13 0.69 0.52
C VAL A 9 0.16 0.24 -0.16
N LEU A 10 1.10 1.15 -0.35
CA LEU A 10 2.38 0.89 -1.02
C LEU A 10 3.53 1.02 -0.03
N PHE A 11 4.59 0.26 -0.28
CA PHE A 11 5.84 0.32 0.47
C PHE A 11 6.99 0.55 -0.49
N ASP A 12 7.86 1.52 -0.16
CA ASP A 12 9.12 1.71 -0.88
C ASP A 12 10.18 0.67 -0.46
N ASP A 13 11.38 0.78 -1.04
CA ASP A 13 12.53 -0.09 -0.79
C ASP A 13 13.06 -0.02 0.65
N ASP A 14 12.82 1.08 1.35
CA ASP A 14 13.06 1.26 2.78
C ASP A 14 11.91 0.72 3.67
N TYR A 15 10.83 0.24 3.07
CA TYR A 15 9.55 -0.12 3.70
C TYR A 15 8.85 1.05 4.40
N TYR A 16 9.06 2.27 3.92
CA TYR A 16 8.19 3.39 4.23
C TYR A 16 6.84 3.21 3.54
N MET A 17 5.75 3.46 4.27
CA MET A 17 4.39 3.17 3.83
C MET A 17 3.73 4.45 3.31
N TYR A 18 3.06 4.32 2.16
CA TYR A 18 2.22 5.34 1.56
C TYR A 18 0.82 4.78 1.35
N VAL A 19 -0.22 5.57 1.69
CA VAL A 19 -1.61 5.18 1.44
C VAL A 19 -2.26 6.19 0.50
N LEU A 20 -2.65 5.71 -0.68
CA LEU A 20 -3.18 6.53 -1.77
C LEU A 20 -4.62 6.13 -2.06
N GLN A 21 -5.45 7.13 -2.39
CA GLN A 21 -6.91 6.97 -2.48
C GLN A 21 -7.37 5.91 -3.49
N ASP A 22 -6.64 5.76 -4.60
CA ASP A 22 -6.93 4.82 -5.67
C ASP A 22 -5.68 4.53 -6.52
N GLN A 23 -5.83 3.58 -7.45
CA GLN A 23 -4.78 3.18 -8.39
C GLN A 23 -4.26 4.37 -9.22
N ALA A 24 -5.14 5.20 -9.76
CA ALA A 24 -4.74 6.28 -10.66
C ALA A 24 -3.91 7.35 -9.94
N SER A 25 -4.29 7.65 -8.69
CA SER A 25 -3.55 8.56 -7.82
C SER A 25 -2.18 7.99 -7.47
N ALA A 26 -2.10 6.68 -7.23
CA ALA A 26 -0.84 6.00 -6.99
C ALA A 26 0.10 6.01 -8.20
N GLU A 27 -0.41 5.71 -9.39
CA GLU A 27 0.37 5.74 -10.63
C GLU A 27 0.83 7.15 -10.99
N ALA A 28 0.05 8.18 -10.66
CA ALA A 28 0.42 9.57 -10.88
C ALA A 28 1.45 10.10 -9.85
N TRP A 29 1.44 9.56 -8.63
CA TRP A 29 2.31 9.99 -7.55
C TRP A 29 3.68 9.31 -7.58
N TRP A 30 3.73 8.03 -7.97
CA TRP A 30 4.95 7.23 -7.89
C TRP A 30 5.90 7.49 -9.07
N GLU A 31 7.13 7.89 -8.76
CA GLU A 31 8.10 8.32 -9.77
C GLU A 31 8.96 7.17 -10.29
N MET A 32 9.51 6.34 -9.41
CA MET A 32 10.54 5.36 -9.78
C MET A 32 10.06 3.93 -9.45
N PRO A 33 9.77 3.06 -10.44
CA PRO A 33 9.23 1.73 -10.18
C PRO A 33 10.21 0.79 -9.45
N ASP A 34 11.51 1.09 -9.45
CA ASP A 34 12.53 0.36 -8.70
C ASP A 34 12.56 0.71 -7.20
N GLU A 35 12.03 1.87 -6.80
CA GLU A 35 11.80 2.20 -5.39
C GLU A 35 10.62 1.41 -4.81
N TYR A 36 9.79 0.76 -5.63
CA TYR A 36 8.66 -0.04 -5.15
C TYR A 36 9.12 -1.40 -4.62
N ALA A 37 8.89 -1.66 -3.33
CA ALA A 37 9.12 -2.97 -2.74
C ALA A 37 7.89 -3.89 -2.84
N CYS A 38 6.73 -3.41 -2.40
CA CYS A 38 5.46 -4.15 -2.45
C CYS A 38 4.25 -3.24 -2.22
N GLY A 39 3.06 -3.78 -2.42
CA GLY A 39 1.83 -3.05 -2.17
C GLY A 39 0.60 -3.95 -2.14
N PHE A 40 -0.49 -3.41 -1.61
CA PHE A 40 -1.75 -4.10 -1.41
C PHE A 40 -2.92 -3.18 -1.73
N ASP A 41 -4.01 -3.75 -2.21
CA ASP A 41 -5.28 -3.03 -2.34
C ASP A 41 -6.09 -3.08 -1.03
N ALA A 42 -7.28 -2.47 -1.02
CA ALA A 42 -8.15 -2.41 0.16
C ALA A 42 -8.64 -3.79 0.66
N LEU A 43 -8.51 -4.85 -0.15
CA LEU A 43 -8.81 -6.22 0.21
C LEU A 43 -7.55 -7.02 0.59
N ALA A 44 -6.43 -6.33 0.82
CA ALA A 44 -5.12 -6.92 1.10
C ALA A 44 -4.62 -7.85 -0.01
N ARG A 45 -5.09 -7.68 -1.24
CA ARG A 45 -4.58 -8.46 -2.38
C ARG A 45 -3.27 -7.84 -2.86
N PRO A 46 -2.25 -8.65 -3.15
CA PRO A 46 -0.94 -8.13 -3.50
C PRO A 46 -0.97 -7.44 -4.86
N LEU A 47 -0.24 -6.34 -4.94
CA LEU A 47 -0.02 -5.57 -6.14
C LEU A 47 1.35 -5.90 -6.74
N ARG A 48 1.54 -5.50 -7.99
CA ARG A 48 2.84 -5.35 -8.64
C ARG A 48 2.89 -3.99 -9.31
N MET A 49 4.05 -3.36 -9.30
CA MET A 49 4.33 -2.15 -10.08
C MET A 49 5.22 -2.51 -11.27
N THR A 50 4.87 -1.98 -12.44
CA THR A 50 5.65 -2.13 -13.68
C THR A 50 5.63 -0.81 -14.44
N GLY A 51 6.49 -0.66 -15.44
CA GLY A 51 6.54 0.54 -16.30
C GLY A 51 7.88 1.24 -16.24
N GLU A 52 7.90 2.48 -16.71
CA GLU A 52 9.08 3.33 -16.76
C GLU A 52 8.98 4.43 -15.70
N PRO A 53 10.09 5.10 -15.35
CA PRO A 53 10.05 6.28 -14.49
C PRO A 53 8.98 7.30 -14.92
N HIS A 54 8.18 7.76 -13.96
CA HIS A 54 7.02 8.64 -14.10
C HIS A 54 5.86 8.09 -14.97
N GLN A 55 5.93 6.83 -15.37
CA GLN A 55 4.92 6.13 -16.16
C GLN A 55 4.73 4.71 -15.63
N VAL A 56 4.40 4.61 -14.35
CA VAL A 56 4.19 3.31 -13.70
C VAL A 56 2.75 2.84 -13.86
N THR A 57 2.54 1.54 -13.72
CA THR A 57 1.24 0.88 -13.73
C THR A 57 1.18 -0.11 -12.57
N LEU A 58 0.07 -0.07 -11.83
CA LEU A 58 -0.24 -0.96 -10.72
C LEU A 58 -1.27 -2.00 -11.14
N GLU A 59 -0.96 -3.27 -10.86
CA GLU A 59 -1.86 -4.37 -11.17
C GLU A 59 -1.90 -5.37 -10.02
N LEU A 60 -2.97 -6.15 -9.91
CA LEU A 60 -3.00 -7.29 -8.98
C LEU A 60 -2.01 -8.36 -9.44
N SER A 61 -1.16 -8.81 -8.52
CA SER A 61 -0.25 -9.94 -8.75
C SER A 61 -0.87 -11.27 -8.30
N GLY A 62 -1.94 -11.23 -7.50
CA GLY A 62 -2.73 -12.39 -7.08
C GLY A 62 -4.10 -11.98 -6.51
N ASP A 63 -5.02 -12.94 -6.45
CA ASP A 63 -6.39 -12.74 -5.94
C ASP A 63 -6.53 -13.11 -4.46
N GLU A 64 -5.56 -13.81 -3.87
CA GLU A 64 -5.58 -14.22 -2.47
C GLU A 64 -5.18 -13.07 -1.53
N PRO A 65 -6.02 -12.71 -0.54
CA PRO A 65 -5.68 -11.70 0.45
C PRO A 65 -4.49 -12.11 1.33
N ALA A 66 -3.50 -11.23 1.45
CA ALA A 66 -2.34 -11.38 2.32
C ALA A 66 -2.44 -10.44 3.54
N GLU A 67 -3.57 -10.48 4.25
CA GLU A 67 -3.87 -9.56 5.37
C GLU A 67 -2.83 -9.62 6.49
N ALA A 68 -2.33 -10.82 6.82
CA ALA A 68 -1.31 -10.99 7.86
C ALA A 68 0.00 -10.27 7.51
N ASP A 69 0.42 -10.35 6.24
CA ASP A 69 1.63 -9.68 5.76
C ASP A 69 1.45 -8.17 5.74
N LEU A 70 0.33 -7.68 5.21
CA LEU A 70 0.00 -6.25 5.24
C LEU A 70 0.05 -5.71 6.68
N ARG A 71 -0.63 -6.36 7.63
CA ARG A 71 -0.64 -5.91 9.04
C ARG A 71 0.76 -5.90 9.65
N ARG A 72 1.58 -6.91 9.36
CA ARG A 72 2.96 -6.98 9.82
C ARG A 72 3.79 -5.81 9.29
N LEU A 73 3.71 -5.55 7.98
CA LEU A 73 4.46 -4.46 7.33
C LEU A 73 4.05 -3.08 7.87
N VAL A 74 2.76 -2.86 8.12
CA VAL A 74 2.29 -1.62 8.76
C VAL A 74 2.87 -1.47 10.17
N VAL A 75 2.88 -2.54 10.98
CA VAL A 75 3.50 -2.50 12.31
C VAL A 75 4.99 -2.17 12.20
N ASP A 76 5.71 -2.80 11.28
CA ASP A 76 7.13 -2.57 11.05
C ASP A 76 7.41 -1.11 10.65
N HIS A 77 6.60 -0.54 9.74
CA HIS A 77 6.66 0.86 9.35
C HIS A 77 6.49 1.80 10.56
N TYR A 78 5.43 1.59 11.36
CA TYR A 78 5.16 2.42 12.54
C TYR A 78 6.29 2.38 13.57
N GLN A 79 6.88 1.20 13.79
CA GLN A 79 8.01 1.04 14.70
C GLN A 79 9.26 1.77 14.22
N ARG A 80 9.54 1.73 12.91
CA ARG A 80 10.75 2.33 12.33
C ARG A 80 10.63 3.84 12.18
N PHE A 81 9.54 4.33 11.61
CA PHE A 81 9.44 5.70 11.11
C PHE A 81 8.51 6.59 11.94
N LEU A 82 7.55 6.02 12.68
CA LEU A 82 6.54 6.77 13.42
C LEU A 82 6.61 6.50 14.93
N GLN A 83 7.81 6.61 15.51
CA GLN A 83 8.05 6.33 16.92
C GLN A 83 7.05 7.06 17.84
N GLY A 84 6.40 6.30 18.73
CA GLY A 84 5.37 6.81 19.65
C GLY A 84 3.95 6.85 19.08
N ARG A 85 3.76 6.61 17.78
CA ARG A 85 2.43 6.36 17.20
C ARG A 85 2.10 4.87 17.23
N THR A 86 0.81 4.55 17.36
CA THR A 86 0.33 3.17 17.34
C THR A 86 -0.35 2.89 15.99
N PRO A 87 -0.03 1.78 15.31
CA PRO A 87 -0.73 1.40 14.09
C PRO A 87 -2.20 1.09 14.36
N PRO A 88 -3.08 1.18 13.35
CA PRO A 88 -4.50 0.86 13.52
C PRO A 88 -4.70 -0.57 14.00
N ARG A 89 -5.68 -0.76 14.89
CA ARG A 89 -6.02 -2.08 15.48
C ARG A 89 -7.39 -2.59 15.03
N GLY A 90 -7.91 -2.10 13.91
CA GLY A 90 -9.20 -2.53 13.36
C GLY A 90 -9.30 -4.06 13.30
N SER A 91 -10.41 -4.61 13.82
CA SER A 91 -10.58 -6.06 13.92
C SER A 91 -10.89 -6.68 12.56
N THR A 92 -11.62 -5.94 11.74
CA THR A 92 -11.81 -6.26 10.32
C THR A 92 -10.73 -5.58 9.47
N LEU A 93 -10.47 -6.12 8.27
CA LEU A 93 -9.58 -5.50 7.32
C LEU A 93 -10.05 -4.10 6.92
N SER A 94 -11.35 -3.92 6.65
CA SER A 94 -11.90 -2.62 6.24
C SER A 94 -11.72 -1.55 7.31
N GLU A 95 -11.91 -1.87 8.60
CA GLU A 95 -11.62 -0.95 9.70
C GLU A 95 -10.13 -0.64 9.83
N PHE A 96 -9.28 -1.64 9.63
CA PHE A 96 -7.83 -1.47 9.67
C PHE A 96 -7.37 -0.50 8.57
N ILE A 97 -7.79 -0.72 7.33
CA ILE A 97 -7.48 0.14 6.18
C ILE A 97 -8.00 1.56 6.38
N ALA A 98 -9.25 1.72 6.83
CA ALA A 98 -9.85 3.02 7.08
C ALA A 98 -9.15 3.83 8.20
N GLY A 99 -8.38 3.16 9.07
CA GLY A 99 -7.60 3.81 10.11
C GLY A 99 -6.20 4.27 9.66
N LEU A 100 -5.74 3.89 8.48
CA LEU A 100 -4.42 4.29 7.97
C LEU A 100 -4.43 5.77 7.52
N PRO A 101 -3.30 6.50 7.68
CA PRO A 101 -3.21 7.88 7.24
C PRO A 101 -3.13 7.92 5.70
N VAL A 102 -4.21 8.38 5.06
CA VAL A 102 -4.23 8.61 3.61
C VAL A 102 -3.43 9.87 3.30
N GLU A 103 -2.47 9.77 2.39
CA GLU A 103 -1.72 10.91 1.90
C GLU A 103 -2.67 11.84 1.14
N SER A 104 -2.79 13.09 1.62
CA SER A 104 -3.54 14.13 0.91
C SER A 104 -2.62 14.71 -0.17
N ALA A 105 -3.01 14.56 -1.43
CA ALA A 105 -2.34 15.20 -2.56
C ALA A 105 -2.26 16.73 -2.39
#